data_AF-A0A915NFW3-F1
#
_entry.id   AF-A0A915NFW3-F1
#
_cell.length_a   1.000
_cell.length_b   1.000
_cell.length_c   1.000
_cell.angle_alpha   90.00
_cell.angle_beta   90.00
_cell.angle_gamma   90.00
#
_symmetry.space_group_name_H-M   'P 1'
#
loop_
_entity.id
_entity.type
_entity.pdbx_description
1 polymer ?
#
loop_
_entity_poly.entity_id
_entity_poly.type
_entity_poly.pdbx_seq_one_letter_code
_entity_poly.pdbx_strand_id
1 'polypeptide(L)'
;MSDRNMEITVKDITMGVIPMLSSTFVSNKHKIAKIDIEMENVLRKFKCKSMTEAKTFLNCSIDPTTCHCRPADNKINCDCKEIKSQNEIFLSENSLPFSHNGILIRNELANIIASTELSSATLQLKLSGMRLRTK
;
A
#
# COMPACT_ATOMS: atom_id res chain seq x y z
N MET A 1 -42.02 -27.18 -29.98
CA MET A 1 -40.97 -27.53 -29.00
C MET A 1 -40.74 -26.28 -28.16
N SER A 2 -40.97 -26.34 -26.84
CA SER A 2 -40.81 -25.18 -25.96
C SER A 2 -39.48 -25.35 -25.23
N ASP A 3 -38.46 -24.61 -25.66
CA ASP A 3 -37.15 -24.62 -25.04
C ASP A 3 -37.23 -23.96 -23.67
N ARG A 4 -36.89 -24.73 -22.63
CA ARG A 4 -36.79 -24.24 -21.26
C ARG A 4 -35.39 -23.67 -21.10
N ASN A 5 -35.30 -22.35 -21.09
CA ASN A 5 -34.03 -21.65 -20.93
C ASN A 5 -33.94 -21.06 -19.52
N MET A 6 -32.84 -21.37 -18.85
CA MET A 6 -32.43 -20.78 -17.58
C MET A 6 -31.19 -19.93 -17.84
N GLU A 7 -31.31 -18.64 -17.58
CA GLU A 7 -30.21 -17.69 -17.69
C GLU A 7 -29.85 -17.24 -16.28
N ILE A 8 -28.58 -17.42 -15.90
CA ILE A 8 -28.01 -16.94 -14.64
C ILE A 8 -27.08 -15.79 -14.99
N THR A 9 -27.40 -14.59 -14.49
CA THR A 9 -26.59 -13.39 -14.69
C THR A 9 -26.10 -12.90 -13.34
N VAL A 10 -24.79 -12.71 -13.19
CA VAL A 10 -24.24 -12.00 -12.03
C VAL A 10 -24.49 -10.51 -12.25
N LYS A 11 -25.29 -9.90 -11.37
CA LYS A 11 -25.80 -8.54 -11.55
C LYS A 11 -24.82 -7.49 -11.07
N ASP A 12 -24.26 -7.70 -9.88
CA ASP A 12 -23.36 -6.76 -9.24
C ASP A 12 -22.30 -7.49 -8.41
N ILE A 13 -21.08 -6.97 -8.47
CA ILE A 13 -19.94 -7.35 -7.63
C ILE A 13 -19.56 -6.10 -6.84
N THR A 14 -19.90 -6.07 -5.55
CA THR A 14 -19.55 -4.96 -4.67
C THR A 14 -18.15 -5.18 -4.11
N MET A 15 -17.20 -4.34 -4.54
CA MET A 15 -15.86 -4.30 -3.99
C MET A 15 -15.78 -3.16 -2.96
N GLY A 16 -15.26 -3.44 -1.76
CA GLY A 16 -15.02 -2.40 -0.75
C GLY A 16 -14.04 -1.33 -1.26
N VAL A 17 -14.10 -0.12 -0.71
CA VAL A 17 -13.15 0.96 -1.03
C VAL A 17 -11.73 0.44 -0.79
N ILE A 18 -10.88 0.45 -1.83
CA ILE A 18 -9.48 0.04 -1.71
C ILE A 18 -8.65 1.23 -1.21
N PRO A 19 -8.17 1.25 0.05
CA PRO A 19 -7.41 2.37 0.61
C PRO A 19 -5.96 2.42 0.10
N MET A 20 -5.61 1.65 -0.93
CA MET A 20 -4.24 1.59 -1.49
C MET A 20 -3.83 2.84 -2.26
N LEU A 21 -4.77 3.56 -2.88
CA LEU A 21 -4.43 4.69 -3.76
C LEU A 21 -3.78 5.87 -3.02
N SER A 22 -3.90 5.93 -1.70
CA SER A 22 -3.30 6.97 -0.84
C SER A 22 -2.18 6.44 0.07
N SER A 23 -1.78 5.17 -0.06
CA SER A 23 -0.75 4.57 0.79
C SER A 23 0.63 4.67 0.16
N THR A 24 1.63 5.06 0.96
CA THR A 24 3.03 5.13 0.53
C THR A 24 3.78 3.90 1.04
N PHE A 25 4.64 3.34 0.19
CA PHE A 25 5.41 2.13 0.48
C PHE A 25 6.90 2.38 0.34
N VAL A 26 7.69 1.70 1.18
CA VAL A 26 9.15 1.72 1.17
C VAL A 26 9.68 0.30 1.03
N SER A 27 10.82 0.15 0.35
CA SER A 27 11.46 -1.15 0.11
C SER A 27 12.93 -1.11 0.46
N ASN A 28 13.42 -2.17 1.10
CA ASN A 28 14.85 -2.42 1.31
C ASN A 28 15.38 -3.56 0.42
N LYS A 29 14.73 -3.79 -0.74
CA LYS A 29 14.90 -4.93 -1.67
C LYS A 29 14.37 -6.28 -1.16
N HIS A 30 14.35 -6.50 0.15
CA HIS A 30 13.95 -7.78 0.74
C HIS A 30 12.54 -7.73 1.30
N LYS A 31 12.17 -6.58 1.86
CA LYS A 31 10.87 -6.31 2.48
C LYS A 31 10.30 -5.03 1.91
N ILE A 32 8.98 -4.97 1.87
CA ILE A 32 8.21 -3.78 1.56
C ILE A 32 7.37 -3.48 2.79
N ALA A 33 7.36 -2.22 3.23
CA ALA A 33 6.52 -1.76 4.32
C ALA A 33 5.65 -0.59 3.86
N LYS A 34 4.44 -0.51 4.41
CA LYS A 34 3.60 0.70 4.34
C LYS A 34 4.12 1.69 5.37
N ILE A 35 4.17 2.97 5.00
CA ILE A 35 4.50 4.07 5.91
C ILE A 35 3.32 5.03 6.05
N ASP A 36 3.26 5.68 7.21
CA ASP A 36 2.33 6.79 7.45
C ASP A 36 2.81 8.09 6.78
N ILE A 37 1.95 9.11 6.83
CA ILE A 37 2.21 10.40 6.18
C ILE A 37 3.33 11.19 6.87
N GLU A 38 3.53 11.00 8.18
CA GLU A 38 4.59 11.68 8.94
C GLU A 38 5.96 11.17 8.51
N MET A 39 6.10 9.84 8.44
CA MET A 39 7.28 9.16 7.96
C MET A 39 7.55 9.51 6.49
N GLU A 40 6.51 9.53 5.66
CA GLU A 40 6.64 9.96 4.28
C GLU A 40 7.19 11.38 4.17
N ASN A 41 6.66 12.31 4.96
CA ASN A 41 7.12 13.70 4.99
C ASN A 41 8.59 13.82 5.43
N VAL A 42 9.05 12.99 6.36
CA VAL A 42 10.46 12.95 6.77
C VAL A 42 11.34 12.35 5.67
N LEU A 43 10.98 11.19 5.12
CA LEU A 43 11.78 10.52 4.09
C LEU A 43 11.85 11.34 2.80
N ARG A 44 10.80 12.07 2.44
CA ARG A 44 10.81 12.99 1.28
C ARG A 44 11.84 14.11 1.42
N LYS A 45 12.31 14.42 2.63
CA LYS A 45 13.39 15.40 2.83
C LYS A 45 14.77 14.87 2.50
N PHE A 46 14.92 13.56 2.29
CA PHE A 46 16.18 12.91 1.91
C PHE A 46 15.99 12.15 0.60
N LYS A 47 16.52 12.69 -0.51
CA LYS A 47 16.36 12.09 -1.83
C LYS A 47 17.71 11.85 -2.49
N CYS A 48 17.99 10.58 -2.80
CA CYS A 48 19.11 10.17 -3.62
C CYS A 48 18.57 9.46 -4.87
N LYS A 49 19.26 9.55 -6.02
CA LYS A 49 18.78 8.92 -7.26
C LYS A 49 19.10 7.43 -7.31
N SER A 50 20.10 6.99 -6.56
CA SER A 50 20.52 5.59 -6.53
C SER A 50 20.94 5.14 -5.14
N MET A 51 20.98 3.82 -4.94
CA MET A 51 21.50 3.22 -3.71
C MET A 51 23.00 3.52 -3.50
N THR A 52 23.76 3.66 -4.58
CA THR A 52 25.18 4.00 -4.51
C THR A 52 25.36 5.42 -3.99
N GLU A 53 24.62 6.39 -4.54
CA GLU A 53 24.59 7.77 -4.05
C GLU A 53 24.14 7.83 -2.58
N ALA A 54 23.11 7.07 -2.19
CA ALA A 54 22.64 7.04 -0.81
C ALA A 54 23.72 6.52 0.18
N LYS A 55 24.55 5.56 -0.25
CA LYS A 55 25.63 5.01 0.60
C LYS A 55 26.80 5.98 0.77
N THR A 56 27.17 6.69 -0.29
CA THR A 56 28.27 7.65 -0.26
C THR A 56 27.83 9.06 0.10
N PHE A 57 26.51 9.26 0.21
CA PHE A 57 25.87 10.55 0.38
C PHE A 57 26.21 11.58 -0.72
N LEU A 58 26.67 11.10 -1.87
CA LEU A 58 27.10 11.93 -2.99
C LEU A 58 25.87 12.38 -3.81
N ASN A 59 25.70 13.68 -3.99
CA ASN A 59 24.61 14.29 -4.77
C ASN A 59 23.18 13.99 -4.25
N CYS A 60 23.03 13.57 -3.00
CA CYS A 60 21.72 13.50 -2.36
C CYS A 60 21.19 14.91 -2.08
N SER A 61 19.91 15.13 -2.33
CA SER A 61 19.20 16.35 -1.96
C SER A 61 18.64 16.20 -0.55
N ILE A 62 19.01 17.14 0.32
CA ILE A 62 18.46 17.27 1.67
C ILE A 62 17.72 18.59 1.76
N ASP A 63 16.52 18.55 2.34
CA ASP A 63 15.82 19.79 2.70
C ASP A 63 16.62 20.56 3.77
N PRO A 64 16.93 21.86 3.58
CA PRO A 64 17.76 22.63 4.50
C PRO A 64 17.16 22.77 5.91
N THR A 65 15.86 22.53 6.08
CA THR A 65 15.16 22.53 7.39
C THR A 65 15.35 21.24 8.19
N THR A 66 16.08 20.27 7.64
CA THR A 66 16.20 18.93 8.24
C THR A 66 17.21 18.87 9.38
N CYS A 67 18.23 19.72 9.32
CA CYS A 67 19.26 19.83 10.33
C CYS A 67 19.42 21.29 10.76
N HIS A 68 19.47 21.51 12.07
CA HIS A 68 19.77 22.81 12.65
C HIS A 68 21.21 22.83 13.13
N CYS A 69 22.04 23.61 12.45
CA CYS A 69 23.43 23.80 12.82
C CYS A 69 23.60 25.10 13.59
N ARG A 70 24.28 25.03 14.74
CA ARG A 70 24.62 26.17 15.58
C ARG A 70 26.13 26.25 15.78
N PRO A 71 26.70 27.47 15.79
CA PRO A 71 28.10 27.65 16.17
C PRO A 71 28.30 27.28 17.65
N ALA A 72 29.43 26.66 17.94
CA ALA A 72 30.00 26.44 19.26
C ALA A 72 31.46 26.91 19.23
N ASP A 73 32.07 27.13 20.39
CA ASP A 73 33.35 27.87 20.54
C ASP A 73 34.38 27.63 19.43
N ASN A 74 34.67 26.36 19.08
CA ASN A 74 35.56 25.99 17.98
C ASN A 74 34.98 24.91 17.06
N LYS A 75 33.65 24.73 17.07
CA LYS A 75 32.97 23.63 16.35
C LYS A 75 31.62 24.08 15.83
N ILE A 76 31.08 23.34 14.88
CA ILE A 76 29.68 23.47 14.47
C ILE A 76 28.95 22.24 15.00
N ASN A 77 27.90 22.45 15.77
CA ASN A 77 27.03 21.38 16.24
C ASN A 77 25.77 21.37 15.36
N CYS A 78 25.50 20.25 14.71
CA CYS A 78 24.30 20.06 13.89
C CYS A 78 23.37 19.05 14.54
N ASP A 79 22.16 19.49 14.83
CA ASP A 79 21.08 18.67 15.38
C ASP A 79 20.10 18.35 14.23
N CYS A 80 20.10 17.10 13.77
CA CYS A 80 19.22 16.63 12.70
C CYS A 80 18.00 15.91 13.27
N LYS A 81 16.84 16.01 12.59
CA LYS A 81 15.68 15.21 12.95
C LYS A 81 16.02 13.72 12.82
N GLU A 82 15.75 12.98 13.91
CA GLU A 82 15.97 11.55 13.93
C GLU A 82 14.97 10.85 13.01
N ILE A 83 15.48 9.99 12.13
CA ILE A 83 14.66 9.15 11.26
C ILE A 83 14.54 7.81 11.99
N LYS A 84 13.33 7.23 12.01
CA LYS A 84 13.15 5.88 12.56
C LYS A 84 14.14 4.92 11.89
N SER A 85 14.70 4.03 12.69
CA SER A 85 15.60 2.99 12.22
C SER A 85 14.90 2.09 11.19
N GLN A 86 15.70 1.40 10.37
CA GLN A 86 15.15 0.41 9.44
C GLN A 86 14.29 -0.64 10.17
N ASN A 87 14.68 -1.03 11.38
CA ASN A 87 13.96 -2.02 12.16
C ASN A 87 12.54 -1.54 12.53
N GLU A 88 12.38 -0.26 12.84
CA GLU A 88 11.08 0.35 13.15
C GLU A 88 10.22 0.54 11.89
N ILE A 89 10.84 0.83 10.74
CA ILE A 89 10.12 0.96 9.46
C ILE A 89 9.59 -0.40 8.98
N PHE A 90 10.41 -1.45 9.09
CA PHE A 90 10.10 -2.79 8.60
C PHE A 90 9.60 -3.74 9.71
N LEU A 91 8.90 -3.21 10.72
CA LEU A 91 8.15 -4.00 11.69
C LEU A 91 7.11 -4.87 10.99
N SER A 92 6.76 -6.00 11.60
CA SER A 92 5.85 -6.99 11.00
C SER A 92 4.47 -6.42 10.70
N GLU A 93 3.96 -5.52 11.53
CA GLU A 93 2.66 -4.86 11.37
C GLU A 93 2.57 -3.93 10.14
N ASN A 94 3.70 -3.37 9.73
CA ASN A 94 3.77 -2.45 8.58
C ASN A 94 4.24 -3.17 7.31
N SER A 95 4.80 -4.37 7.45
CA SER A 95 5.39 -5.13 6.36
C SER A 95 4.34 -5.88 5.53
N LEU A 96 4.56 -5.95 4.22
CA LEU A 96 3.81 -6.84 3.35
C LEU A 96 4.19 -8.31 3.59
N PRO A 97 3.23 -9.26 3.52
CA PRO A 97 1.81 -9.03 3.29
C PRO A 97 1.07 -8.56 4.55
N PHE A 98 0.07 -7.68 4.39
CA PHE A 98 -0.85 -7.31 5.48
C PHE A 98 -2.30 -7.26 4.98
N SER A 99 -3.25 -7.43 5.90
CA SER A 99 -4.68 -7.31 5.62
C SER A 99 -5.25 -6.08 6.30
N HIS A 100 -6.04 -5.29 5.57
CA HIS A 100 -6.75 -4.13 6.10
C HIS A 100 -8.14 -4.06 5.50
N ASN A 101 -9.18 -4.02 6.34
CA ASN A 101 -10.59 -3.98 5.93
C ASN A 101 -10.98 -5.09 4.93
N GLY A 102 -10.47 -6.32 5.13
CA GLY A 102 -10.76 -7.45 4.25
C GLY A 102 -9.97 -7.46 2.93
N ILE A 103 -9.09 -6.48 2.72
CA ILE A 103 -8.20 -6.41 1.55
C ILE A 103 -6.82 -6.90 1.99
N LEU A 104 -6.39 -8.01 1.42
CA LEU A 104 -5.03 -8.51 1.51
C LEU A 104 -4.16 -7.75 0.52
N ILE A 105 -3.10 -7.12 1.03
CA ILE A 105 -2.07 -6.46 0.22
C ILE A 105 -0.81 -7.29 0.30
N ARG A 106 -0.22 -7.60 -0.86
CA ARG A 106 1.00 -8.41 -0.97
C ARG A 106 1.92 -7.88 -2.05
N ASN A 107 3.18 -8.30 -1.99
CA ASN A 107 4.16 -8.08 -3.05
C ASN A 107 4.24 -9.32 -3.94
N GLU A 108 4.16 -9.15 -5.25
CA GLU A 108 4.25 -10.22 -6.24
C GLU A 108 5.02 -9.71 -7.47
N LEU A 109 6.19 -10.32 -7.74
CA LEU A 109 7.04 -9.97 -8.89
C LEU A 109 7.32 -8.45 -9.03
N ALA A 110 7.65 -7.79 -7.91
CA ALA A 110 7.87 -6.34 -7.81
C ALA A 110 6.63 -5.45 -8.02
N ASN A 111 5.44 -6.04 -8.08
CA ASN A 111 4.18 -5.32 -8.08
C ASN A 111 3.51 -5.44 -6.70
N ILE A 112 2.94 -4.35 -6.23
CA ILE A 112 2.08 -4.39 -5.04
C ILE A 112 0.66 -4.71 -5.51
N ILE A 113 0.12 -5.82 -5.03
CA ILE A 113 -1.20 -6.34 -5.40
C ILE A 113 -2.12 -6.23 -4.21
N ALA A 114 -3.30 -5.65 -4.42
CA ALA A 114 -4.45 -5.76 -3.51
C ALA A 114 -5.43 -6.81 -4.02
N SER A 115 -5.84 -7.69 -3.12
CA SER A 115 -6.84 -8.72 -3.36
C SER A 115 -7.87 -8.69 -2.24
N THR A 116 -9.16 -8.75 -2.59
CA THR A 116 -10.25 -8.90 -1.64
C THR A 116 -11.03 -10.16 -1.98
N GLU A 117 -11.45 -10.90 -0.97
CA GLU A 117 -12.46 -11.94 -1.16
C GLU A 117 -13.83 -11.27 -1.19
N LEU A 118 -14.66 -11.61 -2.18
CA LEU A 118 -15.98 -11.01 -2.35
C LEU A 118 -16.95 -11.65 -1.36
N SER A 119 -17.48 -10.84 -0.43
CA SER A 119 -18.44 -11.30 0.57
C SER A 119 -19.87 -11.44 0.06
N SER A 120 -20.21 -10.85 -1.10
CA SER A 120 -21.56 -10.89 -1.65
C SER A 120 -21.60 -10.73 -3.18
N ALA A 121 -22.38 -11.59 -3.84
CA ALA A 121 -22.71 -11.48 -5.26
C ALA A 121 -24.23 -11.50 -5.43
N THR A 122 -24.78 -10.54 -6.19
CA THR A 122 -26.21 -10.54 -6.52
C THR A 122 -26.44 -11.39 -7.76
N LEU A 123 -27.17 -12.51 -7.62
CA LEU A 123 -27.52 -13.38 -8.72
C LEU A 123 -28.92 -13.04 -9.25
N GLN A 124 -29.03 -12.82 -10.56
CA GLN A 124 -30.30 -12.74 -11.24
C GLN A 124 -30.57 -14.05 -11.98
N LEU A 125 -31.70 -14.68 -11.63
CA LEU A 125 -32.20 -15.86 -12.33
C LEU A 125 -33.36 -15.44 -13.22
N LYS A 126 -33.22 -15.68 -14.54
CA LYS A 126 -34.30 -15.51 -15.50
C LYS A 126 -34.72 -16.88 -16.01
N LEU A 127 -35.97 -17.23 -15.73
CA LEU A 127 -36.55 -18.54 -16.03
C LEU A 127 -37.63 -18.34 -17.10
N SER A 128 -37.40 -18.87 -18.31
CA SER A 128 -38.33 -18.73 -19.43
C SER A 128 -39.06 -20.05 -19.69
N GLY A 129 -40.39 -20.02 -19.78
CA GLY A 129 -41.20 -21.21 -20.10
C GLY A 129 -41.40 -22.20 -18.93
N MET A 130 -41.12 -21.79 -17.68
CA MET A 130 -41.32 -22.64 -16.50
C MET A 130 -42.53 -22.21 -15.66
N ARG A 131 -43.35 -23.18 -15.25
CA ARG A 131 -44.44 -22.98 -14.27
C ARG A 131 -43.91 -23.30 -12.87
N LEU A 132 -43.83 -22.31 -11.99
CA LEU A 132 -43.52 -22.51 -10.57
C LEU A 132 -44.69 -23.24 -9.91
N ARG A 133 -44.46 -24.48 -9.47
CA ARG A 133 -45.36 -25.18 -8.55
C ARG A 133 -44.89 -24.89 -7.13
N THR A 134 -45.60 -24.02 -6.43
CA THR A 134 -45.48 -23.89 -4.99
C THR A 134 -46.35 -24.96 -4.33
N LYS A 135 -45.81 -25.60 -3.28
CA LYS A 135 -46.52 -26.60 -2.48
C LYS A 135 -47.20 -25.93 -1.30
#